data_AF-A0A7S4U790-F1
#
_entry.id   AF-A0A7S4U790-F1
#
_cell.length_a   1.000
_cell.length_b   1.000
_cell.length_c   1.000
_cell.angle_alpha   90.00
_cell.angle_beta   90.00
_cell.angle_gamma   90.00
#
_symmetry.space_group_name_H-M   'P 1'
#
loop_
_entity.id
_entity.type
_entity.pdbx_description
1 polymer ?
#
loop_
_entity_poly.entity_id
_entity_poly.type
_entity_poly.pdbx_seq_one_letter_code
_entity_poly.pdbx_strand_id
1 'polypeptide(L)'
;GVLNQQFYANRQYVPSVVLFVSTVFKYYRPETVQEYIPHTLALFDHLAFTKPLDHEGFSLLASCVDNWKYANLQSEMNHIWQTIFRRLSAGKTNKFIKNLVLWLSRCALVFQKHSSEGIETFLQQIEQMQAGLLEMLFRNAILPSLEWFVHKADRELVIVAMTSMLLTSESLLSNCSLWRDSFVSLCRLVEKNKNTPPSEPLRENVGRELIAVKSATLASCEFERTIHVSGDPAETFMRMLNAFTANQTEAKLSAIASLPTSVRTFIGL
;
A
#
# COMPACT_ATOMS: atom_id res chain seq x y z
N GLY A 1 9.05 -24.16 15.39
CA GLY A 1 7.99 -23.16 15.63
C GLY A 1 7.03 -23.11 14.44
N VAL A 2 5.95 -22.33 14.53
CA VAL A 2 4.90 -22.19 13.49
C VAL A 2 5.45 -21.68 12.14
N LEU A 3 6.59 -20.99 12.17
CA LEU A 3 7.35 -20.55 10.99
C LEU A 3 8.24 -21.65 10.37
N ASN A 4 8.06 -22.92 10.76
CA ASN A 4 8.71 -24.04 10.08
C ASN A 4 8.06 -24.25 8.70
N GLN A 5 8.88 -24.44 7.68
CA GLN A 5 8.48 -24.69 6.29
C GLN A 5 7.41 -25.77 6.12
N GLN A 6 7.38 -26.77 7.00
CA GLN A 6 6.36 -27.82 6.98
C GLN A 6 4.92 -27.29 7.14
N PHE A 7 4.70 -26.20 7.89
CA PHE A 7 3.35 -25.67 8.13
C PHE A 7 2.78 -24.94 6.91
N TYR A 8 3.58 -24.11 6.25
CA TYR A 8 3.14 -23.37 5.07
C TYR A 8 3.38 -24.11 3.74
N ALA A 9 3.98 -25.30 3.77
CA ALA A 9 3.96 -26.23 2.64
C ALA A 9 2.54 -26.74 2.34
N ASN A 10 1.70 -26.91 3.38
CA ASN A 10 0.28 -27.17 3.20
C ASN A 10 -0.48 -25.85 3.05
N ARG A 11 -1.00 -25.59 1.84
CA ARG A 11 -1.72 -24.36 1.50
C ARG A 11 -2.92 -24.09 2.41
N GLN A 12 -3.56 -25.12 2.96
CA GLN A 12 -4.73 -24.98 3.84
C GLN A 12 -4.39 -24.32 5.18
N TYR A 13 -3.13 -24.41 5.63
CA TYR A 13 -2.70 -23.81 6.90
C TYR A 13 -2.18 -22.38 6.73
N VAL A 14 -1.90 -21.95 5.49
CA VAL A 14 -1.28 -20.64 5.21
C VAL A 14 -2.07 -19.47 5.81
N PRO A 15 -3.40 -19.36 5.66
CA PRO A 15 -4.15 -18.25 6.27
C PRO A 15 -4.00 -18.21 7.80
N SER A 16 -3.99 -19.38 8.44
CA SER A 16 -3.82 -19.47 9.90
C SER A 16 -2.40 -19.10 10.35
N VAL A 17 -1.38 -19.47 9.56
CA VAL A 17 0.01 -19.08 9.82
C VAL A 17 0.18 -17.58 9.68
N VAL A 18 -0.33 -16.98 8.60
CA VAL A 18 -0.25 -15.52 8.38
C VAL A 18 -0.96 -14.77 9.49
N LEU A 19 -2.16 -15.21 9.88
CA LEU A 19 -2.92 -14.62 10.98
C LEU A 19 -2.19 -14.72 12.31
N PHE A 20 -1.61 -15.89 12.63
CA PHE A 20 -0.83 -16.09 13.85
C PHE A 20 0.38 -15.16 13.90
N VAL A 21 1.17 -15.11 12.82
CA VAL A 21 2.35 -14.24 12.75
C VAL A 21 1.97 -12.77 12.87
N SER A 22 0.93 -12.35 12.15
CA SER A 22 0.39 -10.98 12.20
C SER A 22 -0.06 -10.60 13.62
N THR A 23 -0.75 -11.52 14.30
CA THR A 23 -1.23 -11.36 15.67
C THR A 23 -0.06 -11.24 16.66
N VAL A 24 0.99 -12.06 16.48
CA VAL A 24 2.19 -11.99 17.31
C VAL A 24 2.86 -10.60 17.19
N PHE A 25 3.06 -10.09 15.97
CA PHE A 25 3.61 -8.74 15.80
C PHE A 25 2.70 -7.64 16.36
N LYS A 26 1.38 -7.80 16.31
CA LYS A 26 0.42 -6.81 16.81
C LYS A 26 0.41 -6.70 18.34
N TYR A 27 0.48 -7.82 19.05
CA TYR A 27 0.25 -7.83 20.50
C TYR A 27 1.52 -7.96 21.34
N TYR A 28 2.62 -8.48 20.79
CA TYR A 28 3.88 -8.60 21.51
C TYR A 28 4.77 -7.38 21.31
N ARG A 29 5.62 -7.10 22.31
CA ARG A 29 6.56 -5.97 22.23
C ARG A 29 7.55 -6.19 21.08
N PRO A 30 7.91 -5.15 20.31
CA PRO A 30 8.79 -5.30 19.15
C PRO A 30 10.15 -5.93 19.46
N GLU A 31 10.71 -5.71 20.66
CA GLU A 31 11.98 -6.31 21.10
C GLU A 31 11.88 -7.84 21.24
N THR A 32 10.71 -8.34 21.63
CA THR A 32 10.46 -9.78 21.80
C THR A 32 10.29 -10.50 20.48
N VAL A 33 9.86 -9.79 19.43
CA VAL A 33 9.53 -10.40 18.14
C VAL A 33 10.57 -10.16 17.04
N GLN A 34 11.65 -9.44 17.36
CA GLN A 34 12.70 -9.07 16.40
C GLN A 34 13.37 -10.30 15.76
N GLU A 35 13.57 -11.37 16.52
CA GLU A 35 14.16 -12.63 16.02
C GLU A 35 13.28 -13.34 14.96
N TYR A 36 11.99 -13.04 14.88
CA TYR A 36 11.06 -13.63 13.92
C TYR A 36 11.00 -12.87 12.60
N ILE A 37 11.63 -11.70 12.48
CA ILE A 37 11.63 -10.90 11.25
C ILE A 37 12.21 -11.68 10.06
N PRO A 38 13.41 -12.29 10.14
CA PRO A 38 13.97 -13.05 9.01
C PRO A 38 13.07 -14.22 8.58
N HIS A 39 12.48 -14.91 9.56
CA HIS A 39 11.55 -16.01 9.31
C HIS A 39 10.25 -15.54 8.64
N THR A 40 9.78 -14.34 8.98
CA THR A 40 8.62 -13.71 8.38
C THR A 40 8.90 -13.29 6.93
N LEU A 41 10.09 -12.79 6.65
CA LEU A 41 10.52 -12.47 5.28
C LEU A 41 10.68 -13.73 4.43
N ALA A 42 11.23 -14.81 4.99
CA ALA A 42 11.31 -16.10 4.29
C ALA A 42 9.91 -16.66 3.96
N LEU A 43 8.93 -16.49 4.85
CA LEU A 43 7.53 -16.81 4.58
C LEU A 43 6.99 -15.93 3.45
N PHE A 44 7.22 -14.61 3.48
CA PHE A 44 6.82 -13.71 2.40
C PHE A 44 7.42 -14.14 1.05
N ASP A 45 8.72 -14.43 0.99
CA ASP A 45 9.39 -14.90 -0.22
C ASP A 45 8.71 -16.14 -0.80
N HIS A 46 8.34 -17.10 0.06
CA HIS A 46 7.62 -18.30 -0.37
C HIS A 46 6.23 -17.98 -0.92
N LEU A 47 5.46 -17.13 -0.23
CA LEU A 47 4.09 -16.78 -0.61
C LEU A 47 4.05 -15.94 -1.89
N ALA A 48 4.98 -14.99 -2.05
CA ALA A 48 5.06 -14.12 -3.22
C ALA A 48 5.22 -14.91 -4.52
N PHE A 49 5.98 -16.02 -4.51
CA PHE A 49 6.18 -16.89 -5.67
C PHE A 49 5.13 -17.99 -5.84
N THR A 50 4.26 -18.19 -4.85
CA THR A 50 3.17 -19.15 -4.92
C THR A 50 1.89 -18.45 -5.39
N LYS A 51 1.65 -18.39 -6.71
CA LYS A 51 0.51 -17.68 -7.35
C LYS A 51 -0.83 -17.68 -6.60
N PRO A 52 -1.38 -18.81 -6.12
CA PRO A 52 -2.66 -18.80 -5.42
C PRO A 52 -2.61 -18.10 -4.05
N LEU A 53 -1.42 -17.97 -3.45
CA LEU A 53 -1.16 -17.47 -2.10
C LEU A 53 -0.49 -16.09 -2.08
N ASP A 54 -0.24 -15.46 -3.22
CA ASP A 54 0.47 -14.17 -3.28
C ASP A 54 -0.18 -13.07 -2.44
N HIS A 55 -1.51 -13.03 -2.42
CA HIS A 55 -2.30 -12.15 -1.55
C HIS A 55 -2.08 -12.37 -0.05
N GLU A 56 -1.83 -13.61 0.40
CA GLU A 56 -1.48 -13.91 1.80
C GLU A 56 -0.11 -13.31 2.14
N GLY A 57 0.82 -13.32 1.18
CA GLY A 57 2.11 -12.63 1.30
C GLY A 57 1.95 -11.12 1.49
N PHE A 58 1.05 -10.48 0.73
CA PHE A 58 0.76 -9.07 0.94
C PHE A 58 -0.03 -8.79 2.22
N SER A 59 -0.90 -9.69 2.65
CA SER A 59 -1.58 -9.57 3.96
C SER A 59 -0.55 -9.61 5.09
N LEU A 60 0.42 -10.52 5.01
CA LEU A 60 1.54 -10.60 5.95
C LEU A 60 2.35 -9.30 5.95
N LEU A 61 2.79 -8.82 4.78
CA LEU A 61 3.55 -7.58 4.69
C LEU A 61 2.78 -6.36 5.18
N ALA A 62 1.47 -6.32 4.94
CA ALA A 62 0.63 -5.24 5.43
C ALA A 62 0.64 -5.21 6.97
N SER A 63 0.56 -6.37 7.62
CA SER A 63 0.74 -6.49 9.07
C SER A 63 2.14 -6.07 9.52
N CYS A 64 3.18 -6.45 8.79
CA CYS A 64 4.55 -6.04 9.12
C CYS A 64 4.68 -4.51 9.12
N VAL A 65 4.15 -3.85 8.10
CA VAL A 65 4.20 -2.40 7.95
C VAL A 65 3.52 -1.66 9.11
N ASP A 66 2.43 -2.18 9.67
CA ASP A 66 1.76 -1.50 10.81
C ASP A 66 2.45 -1.72 12.15
N ASN A 67 3.10 -2.87 12.32
CA ASN A 67 3.47 -3.34 13.65
C ASN A 67 4.98 -3.37 13.88
N TRP A 68 5.79 -3.35 12.83
CA TRP A 68 7.24 -3.29 12.97
C TRP A 68 7.68 -1.89 13.42
N LYS A 69 8.78 -1.84 14.17
CA LYS A 69 9.50 -0.59 14.42
C LYS A 69 9.93 0.02 13.09
N TYR A 70 9.84 1.34 12.98
CA TYR A 70 10.25 2.08 11.79
C TYR A 70 11.68 1.73 11.32
N ALA A 71 12.64 1.59 12.24
CA ALA A 71 14.01 1.19 11.92
C ALA A 71 14.08 -0.21 11.27
N ASN A 72 13.29 -1.17 11.75
CA ASN A 72 13.24 -2.52 11.16
C ASN A 72 12.57 -2.47 9.77
N LEU A 73 11.50 -1.67 9.63
CA LEU A 73 10.85 -1.51 8.34
C LEU A 73 11.81 -0.93 7.29
N GLN A 74 12.62 0.06 7.67
CA GLN A 74 13.65 0.64 6.81
C GLN A 74 14.76 -0.36 6.46
N SER A 75 15.26 -1.15 7.43
CA SER A 75 16.35 -2.11 7.18
C SER A 75 15.93 -3.23 6.24
N GLU A 76 14.69 -3.72 6.38
CA GLU A 76 14.19 -4.86 5.61
C GLU A 76 13.58 -4.48 4.25
N MET A 77 13.40 -3.17 3.99
CA MET A 77 12.72 -2.69 2.78
C MET A 77 13.42 -3.18 1.49
N ASN A 78 14.75 -3.21 1.48
CA ASN A 78 15.54 -3.70 0.35
C ASN A 78 15.24 -5.18 0.03
N HIS A 79 15.13 -6.03 1.05
CA HIS A 79 14.77 -7.45 0.87
C HIS A 79 13.37 -7.56 0.26
N ILE A 80 12.39 -6.87 0.86
CA ILE A 80 10.99 -6.90 0.42
C ILE A 80 10.89 -6.51 -1.05
N TRP A 81 11.55 -5.42 -1.43
CA TRP A 81 11.57 -4.95 -2.80
C TRP A 81 12.24 -5.91 -3.77
N GLN A 82 13.39 -6.49 -3.42
CA GLN A 82 14.05 -7.51 -4.26
C GLN A 82 13.10 -8.66 -4.58
N THR A 83 12.34 -9.14 -3.60
CA THR A 83 11.34 -10.19 -3.81
C THR A 83 10.18 -9.72 -4.68
N ILE A 84 9.63 -8.52 -4.46
CA ILE A 84 8.56 -7.95 -5.29
C ILE A 84 9.03 -7.80 -6.75
N PHE A 85 10.22 -7.27 -6.99
CA PHE A 85 10.73 -7.03 -8.34
C PHE A 85 11.03 -8.33 -9.08
N ARG A 86 11.67 -9.30 -8.41
CA ARG A 86 11.86 -10.64 -8.96
C ARG A 86 10.52 -11.26 -9.35
N ARG A 87 9.47 -11.03 -8.56
CA ARG A 87 8.12 -11.51 -8.88
C ARG A 87 7.45 -10.75 -10.04
N LEU A 88 7.63 -9.43 -10.12
CA LEU A 88 7.16 -8.63 -11.26
C LEU A 88 7.81 -9.09 -12.57
N SER A 89 9.11 -9.36 -12.55
CA SER A 89 9.88 -9.86 -13.71
C SER A 89 9.51 -11.29 -14.10
N ALA A 90 9.25 -12.17 -13.14
CA ALA A 90 8.84 -13.56 -13.39
C ALA A 90 7.39 -13.71 -13.89
N GLY A 91 6.60 -12.63 -13.87
CA GLY A 91 5.23 -12.58 -14.36
C GLY A 91 4.24 -12.15 -13.28
N LYS A 92 3.66 -10.97 -13.49
CA LYS A 92 2.63 -10.36 -12.64
C LYS A 92 1.21 -10.85 -13.01
N THR A 93 0.34 -10.94 -12.00
CA THR A 93 -1.11 -11.10 -12.19
C THR A 93 -1.81 -9.81 -11.79
N ASN A 94 -3.04 -9.56 -12.25
CA ASN A 94 -3.81 -8.40 -11.81
C ASN A 94 -4.04 -8.42 -10.28
N LYS A 95 -4.22 -9.62 -9.70
CA LYS A 95 -4.33 -9.82 -8.24
C LYS A 95 -3.05 -9.38 -7.52
N PHE A 96 -1.88 -9.76 -8.04
CA PHE A 96 -0.59 -9.36 -7.48
C PHE A 96 -0.42 -7.84 -7.52
N ILE A 97 -0.70 -7.21 -8.66
CA ILE A 97 -0.58 -5.75 -8.82
C ILE A 97 -1.56 -5.00 -7.92
N LYS A 98 -2.81 -5.46 -7.82
CA LYS A 98 -3.79 -4.86 -6.89
C LYS A 98 -3.27 -4.84 -5.46
N ASN A 99 -2.78 -5.99 -4.97
CA ASN A 99 -2.26 -6.10 -3.60
C ASN A 99 -0.96 -5.32 -3.40
N LEU A 100 -0.09 -5.28 -4.42
CA LEU A 100 1.10 -4.43 -4.41
C LEU A 100 0.74 -2.96 -4.22
N VAL A 101 -0.21 -2.43 -4.99
CA VAL A 101 -0.59 -1.01 -4.92
C VAL A 101 -1.24 -0.65 -3.58
N LEU A 102 -2.05 -1.55 -3.01
CA LEU A 102 -2.58 -1.37 -1.64
C LEU A 102 -1.47 -1.37 -0.59
N TRP A 103 -0.52 -2.30 -0.70
CA TRP A 103 0.62 -2.36 0.20
C TRP A 103 1.53 -1.12 0.09
N LEU A 104 1.81 -0.64 -1.12
CA LEU A 104 2.55 0.60 -1.35
C LEU A 104 1.86 1.81 -0.75
N SER A 105 0.53 1.88 -0.92
CA SER A 105 -0.29 2.95 -0.34
C SER A 105 -0.19 2.94 1.19
N ARG A 106 -0.20 1.75 1.80
CA ARG A 106 0.01 1.58 3.25
C ARG A 106 1.40 2.02 3.69
N CYS A 107 2.45 1.61 2.99
CA CYS A 107 3.84 2.01 3.26
C CYS A 107 3.98 3.54 3.24
N ALA A 108 3.50 4.21 2.19
CA ALA A 108 3.59 5.66 2.06
C ALA A 108 2.97 6.38 3.27
N LEU A 109 1.79 5.94 3.72
CA LEU A 109 1.11 6.53 4.87
C LEU A 109 1.81 6.23 6.21
N VAL A 110 2.35 5.03 6.40
CA VAL A 110 3.10 4.69 7.62
C VAL A 110 4.40 5.48 7.70
N PHE A 111 5.17 5.55 6.61
CA PHE A 111 6.39 6.36 6.57
C PHE A 111 6.09 7.83 6.87
N GLN A 112 5.02 8.40 6.29
CA GLN A 112 4.61 9.79 6.57
C GLN A 112 4.24 10.03 8.04
N LYS A 113 3.68 9.04 8.73
CA LYS A 113 3.35 9.15 10.16
C LYS A 113 4.59 9.22 11.05
N HIS A 114 5.71 8.62 10.62
CA HIS A 114 6.94 8.56 11.41
C HIS A 114 7.83 9.79 11.21
N SER A 115 7.81 10.42 10.03
CA SER A 115 8.61 11.59 9.72
C SER A 115 7.89 12.50 8.74
N SER A 116 8.09 13.82 8.88
CA SER A 116 7.60 14.81 7.91
C SER A 116 8.10 14.55 6.49
N GLU A 117 9.33 14.01 6.37
CA GLU A 117 9.98 13.63 5.10
C GLU A 117 9.81 12.13 4.78
N GLY A 118 8.91 11.44 5.50
CA GLY A 118 8.76 9.99 5.40
C GLY A 118 8.41 9.51 4.00
N ILE A 119 7.49 10.19 3.31
CA ILE A 119 7.15 9.88 1.91
C ILE A 119 8.37 10.05 1.00
N GLU A 120 9.08 11.17 1.12
CA GLU A 120 10.24 11.43 0.28
C GLU A 120 11.33 10.37 0.50
N THR A 121 11.59 10.02 1.76
CA THR A 121 12.51 8.93 2.14
C THR A 121 12.08 7.60 1.52
N PHE A 122 10.79 7.24 1.61
CA PHE A 122 10.27 6.00 1.05
C PHE A 122 10.43 5.94 -0.47
N LEU A 123 10.12 7.03 -1.19
CA LEU A 123 10.24 7.08 -2.64
C LEU A 123 11.70 7.09 -3.09
N GLN A 124 12.59 7.79 -2.38
CA GLN A 124 14.02 7.77 -2.65
C GLN A 124 14.63 6.39 -2.44
N GLN A 125 14.18 5.62 -1.43
CA GLN A 125 14.62 4.24 -1.25
C GLN A 125 14.29 3.37 -2.47
N ILE A 126 13.11 3.53 -3.07
CA ILE A 126 12.74 2.82 -4.31
C ILE A 126 13.69 3.19 -5.45
N GLU A 127 13.96 4.48 -5.62
CA GLU A 127 14.79 5.00 -6.70
C GLU A 127 16.28 4.62 -6.52
N GLN A 128 16.76 4.53 -5.29
CA GLN A 128 18.11 4.07 -4.95
C GLN A 128 18.35 2.60 -5.31
N MET A 129 17.30 1.76 -5.33
CA MET A 129 17.45 0.37 -5.75
C MET A 129 17.75 0.23 -7.24
N GLN A 130 17.08 1.05 -8.06
CA GLN A 130 17.32 1.13 -9.49
C GLN A 130 16.74 2.45 -10.02
N ALA A 131 17.53 3.21 -10.78
CA ALA A 131 17.06 4.42 -11.42
C ALA A 131 15.90 4.14 -12.41
N GLY A 132 14.88 4.99 -12.40
CA GLY A 132 13.65 4.88 -13.18
C GLY A 132 12.62 3.89 -12.62
N LEU A 133 12.90 3.25 -11.49
CA LEU A 133 12.03 2.22 -10.92
C LEU A 133 10.74 2.81 -10.37
N LEU A 134 10.80 3.99 -9.77
CA LEU A 134 9.62 4.71 -9.32
C LEU A 134 8.67 5.02 -10.49
N GLU A 135 9.21 5.58 -11.57
CA GLU A 135 8.43 5.88 -12.78
C GLU A 135 7.82 4.63 -13.39
N MET A 136 8.59 3.54 -13.49
CA MET A 136 8.11 2.25 -13.97
C MET A 136 6.95 1.72 -13.10
N LEU A 137 7.04 1.82 -11.78
CA LEU A 137 5.96 1.39 -10.87
C LEU A 137 4.70 2.21 -11.08
N PHE A 138 4.81 3.53 -11.21
CA PHE A 138 3.64 4.37 -11.47
C PHE A 138 2.99 4.03 -12.81
N ARG A 139 3.76 4.00 -13.90
CA ARG A 139 3.23 3.79 -15.26
C ARG A 139 2.70 2.38 -15.49
N ASN A 140 3.37 1.36 -14.95
CA ASN A 140 3.08 -0.05 -15.29
C ASN A 140 2.30 -0.80 -14.22
N ALA A 141 2.19 -0.26 -13.00
CA ALA A 141 1.46 -0.91 -11.90
C ALA A 141 0.40 0.01 -11.31
N ILE A 142 0.75 1.17 -10.77
CA ILE A 142 -0.17 2.03 -10.01
C ILE A 142 -1.29 2.55 -10.93
N LEU A 143 -0.95 3.35 -11.95
CA LEU A 143 -1.95 4.02 -12.79
C LEU A 143 -2.89 3.05 -13.52
N PRO A 144 -2.42 1.96 -14.17
CA PRO A 144 -3.32 1.00 -14.81
C PRO A 144 -4.23 0.26 -13.83
N SER A 145 -3.83 0.14 -12.56
CA SER A 145 -4.60 -0.59 -11.54
C SER A 145 -5.72 0.21 -10.89
N LEU A 146 -5.71 1.54 -11.01
CA LEU A 146 -6.67 2.42 -10.30
C LEU A 146 -8.13 2.11 -10.67
N GLU A 147 -8.37 1.60 -11.88
CA GLU A 147 -9.69 1.20 -12.34
C GLU A 147 -10.20 -0.09 -11.68
N TRP A 148 -9.29 -0.97 -11.22
CA TRP A 148 -9.60 -2.30 -10.68
C TRP A 148 -10.10 -2.30 -9.23
N PHE A 149 -9.98 -1.18 -8.52
CA PHE A 149 -10.47 -1.05 -7.15
C PHE A 149 -11.99 -0.92 -7.12
N VAL A 150 -12.67 -2.05 -6.91
CA VAL A 150 -14.14 -2.15 -6.79
C VAL A 150 -14.62 -1.71 -5.39
N HIS A 151 -13.86 -2.03 -4.35
CA HIS A 151 -14.23 -1.72 -2.97
C HIS A 151 -13.91 -0.27 -2.61
N LYS A 152 -14.82 0.38 -1.87
CA LYS A 152 -14.66 1.78 -1.48
C LYS A 152 -13.44 1.97 -0.60
N ALA A 153 -13.32 1.19 0.49
CA ALA A 153 -12.18 1.25 1.41
C ALA A 153 -10.80 1.14 0.72
N ASP A 154 -10.66 0.23 -0.26
CA ASP A 154 -9.44 0.09 -1.07
C ASP A 154 -9.12 1.40 -1.82
N ARG A 155 -10.13 2.01 -2.45
CA ARG A 155 -9.97 3.30 -3.15
C ARG A 155 -9.61 4.43 -2.20
N GLU A 156 -10.25 4.48 -1.03
CA GLU A 156 -10.02 5.52 -0.02
C GLU A 156 -8.56 5.52 0.45
N LEU A 157 -8.01 4.33 0.70
CA LEU A 157 -6.59 4.16 1.01
C LEU A 157 -5.70 4.70 -0.11
N VAL A 158 -5.93 4.28 -1.34
CA VAL A 158 -5.11 4.69 -2.50
C VAL A 158 -5.23 6.20 -2.73
N ILE A 159 -6.43 6.79 -2.58
CA ILE A 159 -6.64 8.23 -2.70
C ILE A 159 -5.78 8.98 -1.69
N VAL A 160 -5.83 8.63 -0.41
CA VAL A 160 -5.10 9.36 0.63
C VAL A 160 -3.60 9.18 0.50
N ALA A 161 -3.14 7.97 0.12
CA ALA A 161 -1.74 7.73 -0.13
C ALA A 161 -1.22 8.49 -1.37
N MET A 162 -1.93 8.42 -2.50
CA MET A 162 -1.55 9.15 -3.73
C MET A 162 -1.61 10.66 -3.55
N THR A 163 -2.62 11.18 -2.83
CA THR A 163 -2.70 12.59 -2.45
C THR A 163 -1.44 12.99 -1.69
N SER A 164 -1.06 12.20 -0.69
CA SER A 164 0.11 12.49 0.10
C SER A 164 1.38 12.44 -0.75
N MET A 165 1.59 11.36 -1.52
CA MET A 165 2.75 11.23 -2.41
C MET A 165 2.88 12.40 -3.40
N LEU A 166 1.81 12.75 -4.12
CA LEU A 166 1.86 13.77 -5.18
C LEU A 166 1.95 15.20 -4.65
N LEU A 167 1.45 15.48 -3.45
CA LEU A 167 1.40 16.83 -2.90
C LEU A 167 2.50 17.12 -1.87
N THR A 168 3.28 16.12 -1.45
CA THR A 168 4.40 16.33 -0.53
C THR A 168 5.76 15.92 -1.08
N SER A 169 5.84 15.05 -2.09
CA SER A 169 7.13 14.61 -2.64
C SER A 169 7.68 15.57 -3.70
N GLU A 170 8.92 15.99 -3.52
CA GLU A 170 9.67 16.76 -4.51
C GLU A 170 10.17 15.85 -5.65
N SER A 171 10.56 14.61 -5.33
CA SER A 171 10.96 13.62 -6.34
C SER A 171 9.89 13.41 -7.40
N LEU A 172 8.61 13.27 -7.00
CA LEU A 172 7.51 13.13 -7.97
C LEU A 172 7.25 14.42 -8.74
N LEU A 173 7.31 15.58 -8.09
CA LEU A 173 7.09 16.88 -8.74
C LEU A 173 8.17 17.18 -9.79
N SER A 174 9.40 16.74 -9.55
CA SER A 174 10.52 16.88 -10.50
C SER A 174 10.24 16.22 -11.86
N ASN A 175 9.49 15.11 -11.86
CA ASN A 175 8.98 14.48 -13.08
C ASN A 175 7.58 15.00 -13.42
N CYS A 176 7.51 16.21 -13.97
CA CYS A 176 6.25 16.91 -14.28
C CYS A 176 5.27 16.07 -15.14
N SER A 177 5.78 15.25 -16.07
CA SER A 177 4.93 14.40 -16.91
C SER A 177 4.26 13.29 -16.08
N LEU A 178 5.04 12.57 -15.28
CA LEU A 178 4.52 11.53 -14.40
C LEU A 178 3.57 12.10 -13.34
N TRP A 179 3.94 13.23 -12.74
CA TRP A 179 3.11 13.94 -11.76
C TRP A 179 1.76 14.32 -12.37
N ARG A 180 1.75 14.94 -13.55
CA ARG A 180 0.53 15.35 -14.26
C ARG A 180 -0.37 14.14 -14.55
N ASP A 181 0.16 13.08 -15.15
CA ASP A 181 -0.63 11.88 -15.47
C ASP A 181 -1.21 11.23 -14.19
N SER A 182 -0.43 11.22 -13.12
CA SER A 182 -0.83 10.66 -11.82
C SER A 182 -1.88 11.52 -11.12
N PHE A 183 -1.73 12.85 -11.16
CA PHE A 183 -2.67 13.79 -10.56
C PHE A 183 -4.03 13.78 -11.28
N VAL A 184 -4.03 13.73 -12.62
CA VAL A 184 -5.26 13.54 -13.42
C VAL A 184 -5.97 12.25 -13.02
N SER A 185 -5.22 11.15 -12.88
CA SER A 185 -5.78 9.86 -12.49
C SER A 185 -6.31 9.85 -11.05
N LEU A 186 -5.62 10.54 -10.13
CA LEU A 186 -6.08 10.76 -8.76
C LEU A 186 -7.41 11.52 -8.75
N CYS A 187 -7.54 12.62 -9.49
CA CYS A 187 -8.79 13.39 -9.55
C CYS A 187 -9.98 12.53 -10.01
N ARG A 188 -9.79 11.71 -11.05
CA ARG A 188 -10.81 10.75 -11.52
C ARG A 188 -11.17 9.73 -10.44
N LEU A 189 -10.17 9.25 -9.69
CA LEU A 189 -10.39 8.29 -8.60
C LEU A 189 -11.18 8.93 -7.44
N VAL A 190 -10.86 10.18 -7.07
CA VAL A 190 -11.61 10.95 -6.06
C VAL A 190 -13.06 11.14 -6.49
N GLU A 191 -13.30 11.56 -7.72
CA GLU A 191 -14.64 11.73 -8.28
C GLU A 191 -15.42 10.41 -8.28
N LYS A 192 -14.81 9.31 -8.77
CA LYS A 192 -15.39 7.96 -8.72
C LYS A 192 -15.75 7.56 -7.28
N ASN A 193 -14.90 7.84 -6.31
CA ASN A 193 -15.13 7.48 -4.92
C ASN A 193 -16.28 8.27 -4.28
N LYS A 194 -16.38 9.58 -4.55
CA LYS A 194 -17.50 10.43 -4.14
C LYS A 194 -18.84 9.91 -4.67
N ASN A 195 -18.86 9.51 -5.93
CA ASN A 195 -20.06 8.99 -6.61
C ASN A 195 -20.38 7.55 -6.23
N THR A 196 -19.50 6.86 -5.49
CA THR A 196 -19.79 5.51 -5.00
C THR A 196 -20.60 5.62 -3.70
N PRO A 197 -21.82 5.05 -3.66
CA PRO A 197 -22.59 4.98 -2.42
C PRO A 197 -21.77 4.30 -1.31
N PRO A 198 -22.04 4.60 -0.02
CA PRO A 198 -21.45 3.88 1.09
C PRO A 198 -21.67 2.38 0.87
N SER A 199 -20.58 1.64 0.66
CA SER A 199 -20.67 0.18 0.64
C SER A 199 -21.01 -0.27 2.05
N GLU A 200 -21.90 -1.26 2.21
CA GLU A 200 -21.96 -2.02 3.46
C GLU A 200 -20.52 -2.42 3.85
N PRO A 201 -20.15 -2.33 5.13
CA PRO A 201 -18.82 -2.72 5.57
C PRO A 201 -18.56 -4.13 5.05
N LEU A 202 -17.45 -4.28 4.33
CA LEU A 202 -16.99 -5.59 3.89
C LEU A 202 -16.76 -6.43 5.13
N ARG A 203 -17.76 -7.24 5.48
CA ARG A 203 -17.53 -8.58 6.00
C ARG A 203 -17.00 -9.40 4.82
N GLU A 204 -15.84 -9.03 4.30
CA GLU A 204 -15.06 -9.98 3.53
C GLU A 204 -14.83 -11.10 4.52
N ASN A 205 -15.55 -12.22 4.33
CA ASN A 205 -15.42 -13.38 5.19
C ASN A 205 -13.94 -13.75 5.18
N VAL A 206 -13.19 -13.26 6.17
CA VAL A 206 -11.83 -13.67 6.44
C VAL A 206 -11.95 -15.16 6.68
N GLY A 207 -11.55 -15.92 5.66
CA GLY A 207 -11.60 -17.35 5.65
C GLY A 207 -12.96 -18.00 5.41
N ARG A 208 -13.37 -18.05 4.13
CA ARG A 208 -14.00 -19.31 3.67
C ARG A 208 -13.09 -20.52 3.94
N GLU A 209 -11.77 -20.31 4.05
CA GLU A 209 -10.77 -21.31 4.45
C GLU A 209 -10.56 -21.43 5.98
N LEU A 210 -10.83 -20.40 6.80
CA LEU A 210 -10.78 -20.51 8.28
C LEU A 210 -12.03 -21.21 8.86
N ILE A 211 -13.16 -21.14 8.15
CA ILE A 211 -14.35 -21.94 8.48
C ILE A 211 -14.03 -23.45 8.48
N ALA A 212 -13.03 -23.90 7.71
CA ALA A 212 -12.59 -25.30 7.72
C ALA A 212 -11.87 -25.71 9.03
N VAL A 213 -11.30 -24.75 9.77
CA VAL A 213 -10.50 -25.02 10.99
C VAL A 213 -11.35 -25.00 12.26
N LYS A 214 -12.63 -24.56 12.20
CA LYS A 214 -13.59 -24.51 13.33
C LYS A 214 -13.02 -23.90 14.63
N SER A 215 -12.04 -23.00 14.55
CA SER A 215 -11.47 -22.34 15.73
C SER A 215 -12.15 -21.00 15.97
N ALA A 216 -12.94 -20.92 17.05
CA ALA A 216 -13.59 -19.68 17.48
C ALA A 216 -12.57 -18.56 17.79
N THR A 217 -11.37 -18.92 18.26
CA THR A 217 -10.28 -17.98 18.54
C THR A 217 -9.73 -17.34 17.27
N LEU A 218 -9.50 -18.12 16.21
CA LEU A 218 -9.01 -17.57 14.93
C LEU A 218 -10.10 -16.77 14.20
N ALA A 219 -11.37 -17.13 14.38
CA ALA A 219 -12.50 -16.33 13.87
C ALA A 219 -12.63 -14.97 14.58
N SER A 220 -12.18 -14.86 15.83
CA SER A 220 -12.18 -13.61 16.61
C SER A 220 -10.98 -12.70 16.30
N CYS A 221 -9.93 -13.23 15.67
CA CYS A 221 -8.84 -12.42 15.16
C CYS A 221 -9.28 -11.76 13.85
N GLU A 222 -10.04 -10.67 13.97
CA GLU A 222 -10.32 -9.80 12.83
C GLU A 222 -9.01 -9.18 12.37
N PHE A 223 -8.50 -9.64 11.22
CA PHE A 223 -7.54 -8.86 10.48
C PHE A 223 -8.32 -7.68 9.88
N GLU A 224 -8.39 -6.59 10.62
CA GLU A 224 -8.82 -5.30 10.10
C GLU A 224 -7.88 -4.92 8.95
N ARG A 225 -8.25 -5.30 7.72
CA ARG A 225 -7.68 -4.72 6.49
C ARG A 225 -7.90 -3.21 6.45
N THR A 226 -8.80 -2.71 7.28
CA THR A 226 -9.09 -1.29 7.50
C THR A 226 -7.88 -0.59 8.11
N ILE A 227 -7.04 -0.05 7.23
CA ILE A 227 -6.37 1.20 7.55
C ILE A 227 -7.50 2.19 7.81
N HIS A 228 -7.63 2.65 9.06
CA HIS A 228 -8.46 3.80 9.34
C HIS A 228 -7.86 5.00 8.64
N VAL A 229 -8.30 5.22 7.40
CA VAL A 229 -8.19 6.52 6.75
C VAL A 229 -9.06 7.44 7.59
N SER A 230 -8.43 8.29 8.38
CA SER A 230 -9.14 9.20 9.27
C SER A 230 -9.81 10.30 8.44
N GLY A 231 -11.13 10.35 8.45
CA GLY A 231 -11.91 11.38 7.75
C GLY A 231 -12.20 11.06 6.28
N ASP A 232 -12.95 11.95 5.62
CA ASP A 232 -13.31 11.80 4.21
C ASP A 232 -12.07 11.98 3.31
N PRO A 233 -11.74 11.01 2.44
CA PRO A 233 -10.61 11.11 1.51
C PRO A 233 -10.70 12.32 0.58
N ALA A 234 -11.92 12.73 0.19
CA ALA A 234 -12.09 13.91 -0.63
C ALA A 234 -11.79 15.21 0.12
N GLU A 235 -12.21 15.32 1.37
CA GLU A 235 -11.84 16.43 2.25
C GLU A 235 -10.33 16.48 2.47
N THR A 236 -9.70 15.32 2.73
CA THR A 236 -8.24 15.21 2.85
C THR A 236 -7.52 15.66 1.59
N PHE A 237 -8.00 15.24 0.42
CA PHE A 237 -7.50 15.68 -0.88
C PHE A 237 -7.56 17.21 -1.02
N MET A 238 -8.73 17.82 -0.80
CA MET A 238 -8.90 19.27 -0.93
C MET A 238 -8.05 20.05 0.06
N ARG A 239 -7.98 19.60 1.32
CA ARG A 239 -7.14 20.23 2.35
C ARG A 239 -5.66 20.23 1.97
N MET A 240 -5.15 19.09 1.52
CA MET A 240 -3.74 18.98 1.10
C MET A 240 -3.47 19.78 -0.18
N LEU A 241 -4.43 19.81 -1.11
CA LEU A 241 -4.31 20.61 -2.32
C LEU A 241 -4.25 22.12 -2.01
N ASN A 242 -5.10 22.60 -1.11
CA ASN A 242 -5.07 24.00 -0.68
C ASN A 242 -3.74 24.37 -0.02
N ALA A 243 -3.17 23.48 0.79
CA ALA A 243 -1.85 23.69 1.38
C ALA A 243 -0.74 23.68 0.31
N PHE A 244 -0.86 22.80 -0.69
CA PHE A 244 0.08 22.70 -1.80
C PHE A 244 0.10 23.97 -2.66
N THR A 245 -1.07 24.52 -3.00
CA THR A 245 -1.23 25.73 -3.83
C THR A 245 -0.89 27.02 -3.09
N ALA A 246 -1.06 27.06 -1.77
CA ALA A 246 -0.67 28.21 -0.95
C ALA A 246 0.84 28.48 -0.98
N ASN A 247 1.66 27.43 -1.10
CA ASN A 247 3.11 27.54 -1.17
C ASN A 247 3.58 27.58 -2.63
N GLN A 248 3.55 28.77 -3.23
CA GLN A 248 3.76 29.03 -4.67
C GLN A 248 5.24 28.99 -5.09
N THR A 249 5.79 27.78 -5.25
CA THR A 249 7.09 27.63 -5.93
C THR A 249 6.91 27.58 -7.45
N GLU A 250 7.92 28.04 -8.20
CA GLU A 250 7.88 28.04 -9.68
C GLU A 250 7.58 26.63 -10.25
N ALA A 251 8.18 25.60 -9.67
CA ALA A 251 7.92 24.20 -10.04
C ALA A 251 6.45 23.80 -9.87
N LYS A 252 5.82 24.18 -8.76
CA LYS A 252 4.40 23.87 -8.50
C LYS A 252 3.48 24.64 -9.44
N LEU A 253 3.77 25.91 -9.68
CA LEU A 253 2.99 26.74 -10.61
C LEU A 253 3.05 26.16 -12.03
N SER A 254 4.24 25.77 -12.49
CA SER A 254 4.44 25.10 -13.78
C SER A 254 3.68 23.77 -13.86
N ALA A 255 3.78 22.94 -12.81
CA ALA A 255 3.06 21.67 -12.74
C ALA A 255 1.54 21.86 -12.80
N ILE A 256 0.97 22.80 -12.04
CA ILE A 256 -0.46 23.14 -12.06
C ILE A 256 -0.89 23.68 -13.44
N ALA A 257 -0.07 24.54 -14.05
CA ALA A 257 -0.35 25.09 -15.39
C ALA A 257 -0.39 24.00 -16.47
N SER A 258 0.35 22.90 -16.29
CA SER A 258 0.35 21.75 -17.19
C SER A 258 -0.93 20.90 -17.13
N LEU A 259 -1.80 21.13 -16.14
CA LEU A 259 -3.01 20.33 -15.96
C LEU A 259 -4.08 20.65 -17.03
N PRO A 260 -4.80 19.63 -17.53
CA PRO A 260 -5.94 19.84 -18.42
C PRO A 260 -6.99 20.78 -17.80
N THR A 261 -7.67 21.56 -18.64
CA THR A 261 -8.70 22.52 -18.18
C THR A 261 -9.79 21.85 -17.35
N SER A 262 -10.24 20.64 -17.73
CA SER A 262 -11.24 19.89 -16.96
C SER A 262 -10.80 19.57 -15.53
N VAL A 263 -9.52 19.26 -15.34
CA VAL A 263 -8.96 18.99 -14.01
C VAL A 263 -8.83 20.28 -13.20
N ARG A 264 -8.37 21.37 -13.82
CA ARG A 264 -8.30 22.69 -13.17
C ARG A 264 -9.68 23.17 -12.69
N THR A 265 -10.71 23.02 -13.54
CA THR A 265 -12.10 23.30 -13.13
C THR A 265 -12.58 22.41 -11.99
N PHE A 266 -12.27 21.10 -12.01
CA PHE A 266 -12.63 20.19 -10.92
C PHE A 266 -12.04 20.59 -9.56
N ILE A 267 -10.80 21.10 -9.56
CA ILE A 267 -10.12 21.54 -8.33
C ILE A 267 -10.37 23.02 -7.98
N GLY A 268 -11.13 23.75 -8.80
CA GLY A 268 -11.46 25.16 -8.56
C GLY A 268 -10.32 26.15 -8.85
N LEU A 269 -9.43 25.82 -9.80
CA LEU A 269 -8.33 26.66 -10.30
C LEU A 269 -8.53 27.11 -11.76
#